data_AF-A0A9E5I6K1-F1
#
_entry.id   AF-A0A9E5I6K1-F1
#
_cell.length_a   1.000
_cell.length_b   1.000
_cell.length_c   1.000
_cell.angle_alpha   90.00
_cell.angle_beta   90.00
_cell.angle_gamma   90.00
#
_symmetry.space_group_name_H-M   'P 1'
#
loop_
_entity.id
_entity.type
_entity.pdbx_description
1 polymer ?
#
loop_
_entity_poly.entity_id
_entity_poly.type
_entity_poly.pdbx_seq_one_letter_code
_entity_poly.pdbx_strand_id
1 'polypeptide(L)'
;MNFPRAAGILLHPTSLPGRHGIGEIGPEAHRWLTHLHGMSQRLWQVLPLGPTGYADSPYQTLSTFAGNPMLISFESLLEEGLLLESDLGNFPVFPGERVEYGPVIAARVPILEKAARSFARRASAQLKAGLARFEEEHHAWLDDYALFTTLKKHHGNGPWVEWPSPLVRREPKALQAARREHATGIRQAKILQFLFFHQWDALRREARARGVSIIGDVPIFVAHDSADVWCRPDLFHLGPDRHPTVVAGVPPDYFSTTGQRWGNPLYRWDAHENEGYAWWNSRLRSAFALYDIVRIDHFRGFAGYWEIPASEPTAVQGKWVAGPGRRIFDAARGVLGDMPIIAEDLGVITPDVEQLRDGLGYPGMRILQFA
;
A
#
# COMPACT_ATOMS: atom_id res chain seq x y z
N MET A 1 14.61 2.93 -20.55
CA MET A 1 15.41 3.31 -19.36
C MET A 1 16.47 2.23 -19.16
N ASN A 2 17.73 2.58 -18.97
CA ASN A 2 18.78 1.57 -18.76
C ASN A 2 19.08 1.48 -17.26
N PHE A 3 18.73 0.35 -16.65
CA PHE A 3 19.18 0.03 -15.29
C PHE A 3 20.65 -0.40 -15.35
N PRO A 4 21.55 0.19 -14.55
CA PRO A 4 22.91 -0.30 -14.45
C PRO A 4 22.92 -1.70 -13.83
N ARG A 5 23.92 -2.51 -14.16
CA ARG A 5 24.12 -3.81 -13.50
C ARG A 5 24.30 -3.59 -11.99
N ALA A 6 23.39 -4.14 -11.21
CA ALA A 6 23.34 -4.01 -9.76
C ALA A 6 22.85 -5.31 -9.12
N ALA A 7 23.10 -5.46 -7.82
CA ALA A 7 22.58 -6.54 -7.00
C ALA A 7 21.85 -5.96 -5.78
N GLY A 8 20.93 -6.74 -5.23
CA GLY A 8 20.17 -6.36 -4.06
C GLY A 8 19.54 -7.53 -3.34
N ILE A 9 18.86 -7.21 -2.25
CA ILE A 9 18.21 -8.19 -1.38
C ILE A 9 16.73 -7.82 -1.23
N LEU A 10 15.86 -8.81 -1.35
CA LEU A 10 14.45 -8.74 -0.98
C LEU A 10 14.32 -9.00 0.52
N LEU A 11 13.87 -8.01 1.28
CA LEU A 11 13.58 -8.13 2.71
C LEU A 11 12.49 -7.12 3.08
N HIS A 12 11.31 -7.57 3.49
CA HIS A 12 10.27 -6.63 3.93
C HIS A 12 10.59 -6.09 5.34
N PRO A 13 10.26 -4.83 5.67
CA PRO A 13 10.58 -4.26 6.98
C PRO A 13 10.01 -5.03 8.17
N THR A 14 8.87 -5.73 8.01
CA THR A 14 8.31 -6.57 9.09
C THR A 14 9.22 -7.72 9.51
N SER A 15 10.14 -8.14 8.63
CA SER A 15 11.10 -9.22 8.85
C SER A 15 12.41 -8.75 9.49
N LEU A 16 12.59 -7.44 9.69
CA LEU A 16 13.72 -6.94 10.47
C LEU A 16 13.60 -7.42 11.93
N PRO A 17 14.72 -7.70 12.60
CA PRO A 17 14.69 -8.03 14.02
C PRO A 17 14.15 -6.83 14.82
N GLY A 18 13.62 -7.09 16.01
CA GLY A 18 13.11 -6.03 16.87
C GLY A 18 12.45 -6.55 18.14
N ARG A 19 12.39 -5.70 19.16
CA ARG A 19 11.82 -6.04 20.48
C ARG A 19 10.31 -5.85 20.60
N HIS A 20 9.68 -5.25 19.58
CA HIS A 20 8.27 -4.84 19.64
C HIS A 20 7.33 -5.72 18.78
N GLY A 21 7.69 -6.99 18.60
CA GLY A 21 6.89 -8.04 17.96
C GLY A 21 6.81 -8.01 16.43
N ILE A 22 7.34 -6.97 15.81
CA ILE A 22 7.45 -6.82 14.35
C ILE A 22 8.63 -5.91 14.04
N GLY A 23 9.28 -6.10 12.89
CA GLY A 23 10.29 -5.17 12.41
C GLY A 23 9.71 -3.78 12.13
N GLU A 24 10.50 -2.74 12.40
CA GLU A 24 10.08 -1.34 12.36
C GLU A 24 11.01 -0.51 11.44
N ILE A 25 10.50 0.63 10.95
CA ILE A 25 11.25 1.66 10.24
C ILE A 25 12.00 2.50 11.30
N GLY A 26 12.97 1.86 11.96
CA GLY A 26 13.73 2.43 13.06
C GLY A 26 15.20 2.01 13.01
N PRO A 27 15.91 1.99 14.16
CA PRO A 27 17.34 1.73 14.21
C PRO A 27 17.80 0.46 13.46
N GLU A 28 16.99 -0.61 13.47
CA GLU A 28 17.29 -1.86 12.74
C GLU A 28 17.21 -1.69 11.22
N ALA A 29 16.29 -0.88 10.71
CA ALA A 29 16.22 -0.57 9.28
C ALA A 29 17.44 0.25 8.83
N HIS A 30 17.91 1.18 9.65
CA HIS A 30 19.15 1.94 9.41
C HIS A 30 20.40 1.05 9.48
N ARG A 31 20.45 0.11 10.44
CA ARG A 31 21.49 -0.93 10.49
C ARG A 31 21.45 -1.80 9.25
N TRP A 32 20.27 -2.18 8.76
CA TRP A 32 20.12 -2.96 7.54
C TRP A 32 20.71 -2.26 6.32
N LEU A 33 20.46 -0.95 6.14
CA LEU A 33 21.10 -0.16 5.10
C LEU A 33 22.63 -0.14 5.20
N THR A 34 23.16 -0.10 6.43
CA THR A 34 24.60 -0.20 6.68
C THR A 34 25.16 -1.55 6.21
N HIS A 35 24.46 -2.65 6.51
CA HIS A 35 24.84 -3.98 6.04
C HIS A 35 24.77 -4.11 4.51
N LEU A 36 23.69 -3.65 3.89
CA LEU A 36 23.56 -3.65 2.42
C LEU A 36 24.72 -2.92 1.75
N HIS A 37 25.06 -1.73 2.26
CA HIS A 37 26.19 -0.97 1.78
C HIS A 37 27.52 -1.72 1.95
N GLY A 38 27.76 -2.32 3.13
CA GLY A 38 28.95 -3.13 3.39
C GLY A 38 29.08 -4.36 2.49
N MET A 39 27.95 -4.96 2.10
CA MET A 39 27.87 -6.07 1.13
C MET A 39 27.90 -5.60 -0.34
N SER A 40 28.13 -4.31 -0.60
CA SER A 40 28.07 -3.69 -1.94
C SER A 40 26.74 -3.90 -2.68
N GLN A 41 25.65 -4.13 -1.94
CA GLN A 41 24.31 -4.18 -2.51
C GLN A 41 23.84 -2.75 -2.82
N ARG A 42 23.19 -2.58 -3.97
CA ARG A 42 22.69 -1.29 -4.46
C ARG A 42 21.18 -1.20 -4.49
N LEU A 43 20.50 -2.33 -4.29
CA LEU A 43 19.05 -2.43 -4.33
C LEU A 43 18.52 -3.07 -3.03
N TRP A 44 17.46 -2.51 -2.47
CA TRP A 44 16.68 -3.12 -1.40
C TRP A 44 15.24 -3.25 -1.88
N GLN A 45 14.77 -4.47 -2.08
CA GLN A 45 13.39 -4.71 -2.49
C GLN A 45 12.50 -4.96 -1.27
N VAL A 46 11.34 -4.32 -1.24
CA VAL A 46 10.31 -4.48 -0.21
C VAL A 46 8.98 -4.89 -0.86
N LEU A 47 8.13 -5.58 -0.09
CA LEU A 47 6.71 -5.76 -0.42
C LEU A 47 5.93 -4.45 -0.19
N PRO A 48 4.65 -4.35 -0.60
CA PRO A 48 3.89 -3.11 -0.42
C PRO A 48 3.81 -2.68 1.05
N LEU A 49 3.98 -1.39 1.31
CA LEU A 49 4.06 -0.82 2.66
C LEU A 49 2.71 -0.30 3.20
N GLY A 50 1.60 -0.62 2.55
CA GLY A 50 0.28 -0.13 2.94
C GLY A 50 -0.27 -0.83 4.20
N PRO A 51 -1.24 -0.21 4.91
CA PRO A 51 -1.92 -0.84 6.03
C PRO A 51 -2.62 -2.12 5.58
N THR A 52 -2.32 -3.23 6.23
CA THR A 52 -2.84 -4.56 5.86
C THR A 52 -4.30 -4.74 6.32
N GLY A 53 -5.07 -5.47 5.50
CA GLY A 53 -6.43 -5.89 5.80
C GLY A 53 -6.48 -7.37 6.21
N TYR A 54 -7.30 -8.14 5.49
CA TYR A 54 -7.49 -9.57 5.76
C TYR A 54 -6.18 -10.37 5.67
N ALA A 55 -5.99 -11.28 6.64
CA ALA A 55 -4.84 -12.18 6.74
C ALA A 55 -3.46 -11.49 6.70
N ASP A 56 -3.40 -10.21 7.04
CA ASP A 56 -2.18 -9.42 7.13
C ASP A 56 -1.36 -9.36 5.81
N SER A 57 -2.02 -9.61 4.67
CA SER A 57 -1.37 -9.59 3.36
C SER A 57 -1.03 -8.16 2.93
N PRO A 58 0.23 -7.84 2.57
CA PRO A 58 0.59 -6.53 2.03
C PRO A 58 0.01 -6.30 0.63
N TYR A 59 -0.57 -7.31 -0.02
CA TYR A 59 -1.27 -7.18 -1.30
C TYR A 59 -2.77 -6.88 -1.14
N GLN A 60 -3.28 -6.87 0.09
CA GLN A 60 -4.66 -6.49 0.42
C GLN A 60 -4.67 -5.30 1.39
N THR A 61 -4.26 -4.15 0.88
CA THR A 61 -4.14 -2.93 1.67
C THR A 61 -5.46 -2.18 1.82
N LEU A 62 -5.66 -1.55 2.98
CA LEU A 62 -6.79 -0.65 3.24
C LEU A 62 -6.70 0.68 2.47
N SER A 63 -5.53 1.00 1.92
CA SER A 63 -5.34 2.10 0.98
C SER A 63 -4.05 1.90 0.19
N THR A 64 -4.06 2.20 -1.10
CA THR A 64 -2.84 2.23 -1.93
C THR A 64 -1.94 3.45 -1.68
N PHE A 65 -2.40 4.43 -0.90
CA PHE A 65 -1.69 5.69 -0.64
C PHE A 65 -1.07 5.73 0.77
N ALA A 66 -1.73 5.11 1.74
CA ALA A 66 -1.31 5.14 3.13
C ALA A 66 -0.10 4.23 3.39
N GLY A 67 0.64 4.52 4.46
CA GLY A 67 1.66 3.65 5.03
C GLY A 67 1.15 2.86 6.23
N ASN A 68 1.72 1.67 6.46
CA ASN A 68 1.32 0.78 7.54
C ASN A 68 1.77 1.30 8.91
N PRO A 69 0.85 1.70 9.82
CA PRO A 69 1.22 2.20 11.13
C PRO A 69 1.96 1.17 12.00
N MET A 70 1.83 -0.13 11.71
CA MET A 70 2.57 -1.17 12.45
C MET A 70 4.08 -1.07 12.24
N LEU A 71 4.55 -0.43 11.17
CA LEU A 71 5.96 -0.25 10.87
C LEU A 71 6.59 0.97 11.56
N ILE A 72 5.82 1.80 12.27
CA ILE A 72 6.34 2.96 13.00
C ILE A 72 7.22 2.48 14.15
N SER A 73 8.44 3.00 14.27
CA SER A 73 9.37 2.63 15.32
C SER A 73 9.05 3.26 16.65
N PHE A 74 8.86 2.44 17.69
CA PHE A 74 8.69 2.95 19.06
C PHE A 74 9.97 3.57 19.60
N GLU A 75 11.15 3.10 19.16
CA GLU A 75 12.44 3.67 19.57
C GLU A 75 12.55 5.12 19.10
N SER A 76 12.24 5.38 17.82
CA SER A 76 12.22 6.75 17.29
C SER A 76 11.18 7.62 17.99
N LEU A 77 10.01 7.07 18.35
CA LEU A 77 9.00 7.81 19.12
C LEU A 77 9.46 8.16 20.55
N LEU A 78 10.31 7.33 21.17
CA LEU A 78 10.95 7.63 22.47
C LEU A 78 12.00 8.74 22.32
N GLU A 79 12.86 8.64 21.30
CA GLU A 79 13.89 9.65 20.99
C GLU A 79 13.28 11.02 20.68
N GLU A 80 12.16 11.04 19.95
CA GLU A 80 11.39 12.25 19.65
C GLU A 80 10.56 12.77 20.84
N GLY A 81 10.56 12.04 21.96
CA GLY A 81 9.82 12.38 23.17
C GLY A 81 8.30 12.27 23.01
N LEU A 82 7.81 11.59 21.98
CA LEU A 82 6.37 11.35 21.77
C LEU A 82 5.85 10.25 22.69
N LEU A 83 6.68 9.24 22.98
CA LEU A 83 6.49 8.23 24.01
C LEU A 83 7.47 8.43 25.17
N LEU A 84 7.14 7.84 26.33
CA LEU A 84 8.05 7.65 27.45
C LEU A 84 8.31 6.16 27.65
N GLU A 85 9.42 5.80 28.29
CA GLU A 85 9.72 4.41 28.67
C GLU A 85 8.59 3.76 29.49
N SER A 86 7.96 4.54 30.38
CA SER A 86 6.81 4.07 31.17
C SER A 86 5.58 3.74 30.31
N ASP A 87 5.50 4.26 29.08
CA ASP A 87 4.44 3.93 28.14
C ASP A 87 4.61 2.50 27.58
N LEU A 88 5.85 1.95 27.60
CA LEU A 88 6.19 0.60 27.16
C LEU A 88 6.42 -0.39 28.31
N GLY A 89 6.32 0.04 29.58
CA GLY A 89 6.67 -0.79 30.74
C GLY A 89 5.89 -2.12 30.86
N ASN A 90 4.68 -2.18 30.29
CA ASN A 90 3.85 -3.40 30.24
C ASN A 90 3.71 -3.95 28.81
N PHE A 91 4.57 -3.55 27.88
CA PHE A 91 4.52 -4.04 26.51
C PHE A 91 4.94 -5.53 26.50
N PRO A 92 4.14 -6.43 25.91
CA PRO A 92 4.42 -7.86 25.93
C PRO A 92 5.68 -8.21 25.15
N VAL A 93 6.36 -9.26 25.59
CA VAL A 93 7.48 -9.88 24.86
C VAL A 93 6.91 -10.86 23.85
N PHE A 94 7.38 -10.77 22.60
CA PHE A 94 7.00 -11.64 21.50
C PHE A 94 8.18 -12.52 21.05
N PRO A 95 7.92 -13.67 20.39
CA PRO A 95 8.96 -14.46 19.74
C PRO A 95 9.76 -13.65 18.72
N GLY A 96 11.05 -13.90 18.60
CA GLY A 96 11.93 -13.18 17.66
C GLY A 96 11.94 -13.78 16.25
N GLU A 97 11.42 -14.99 16.08
CA GLU A 97 11.51 -15.79 14.85
C GLU A 97 10.35 -15.54 13.88
N ARG A 98 9.23 -15.01 14.36
CA ARG A 98 8.02 -14.79 13.55
C ARG A 98 7.13 -13.69 14.13
N VAL A 99 6.37 -13.04 13.26
CA VAL A 99 5.36 -12.04 13.67
C VAL A 99 4.05 -12.73 14.01
N GLU A 100 3.58 -12.57 15.24
CA GLU A 100 2.26 -13.03 15.69
C GLU A 100 1.24 -11.89 15.55
N TYR A 101 0.78 -11.65 14.31
CA TYR A 101 0.03 -10.45 13.92
C TYR A 101 -1.12 -10.08 14.85
N GLY A 102 -2.02 -11.01 15.20
CA GLY A 102 -3.16 -10.73 16.08
C GLY A 102 -2.75 -10.12 17.44
N PRO A 103 -1.97 -10.84 18.26
CA PRO A 103 -1.41 -10.32 19.51
C PRO A 103 -0.56 -9.05 19.34
N VAL A 104 0.26 -8.98 18.29
CA VAL A 104 1.13 -7.82 18.03
C VAL A 104 0.31 -6.57 17.72
N ILE A 105 -0.69 -6.65 16.85
CA ILE A 105 -1.58 -5.54 16.52
C ILE A 105 -2.33 -5.08 17.78
N ALA A 106 -2.88 -6.01 18.56
CA ALA A 106 -3.60 -5.70 19.79
C ALA A 106 -2.72 -4.96 20.82
N ALA A 107 -1.43 -5.30 20.90
CA ALA A 107 -0.47 -4.63 21.78
C ALA A 107 0.01 -3.27 21.24
N ARG A 108 0.25 -3.16 19.93
CA ARG A 108 0.84 -1.96 19.30
C ARG A 108 -0.15 -0.82 19.13
N VAL A 109 -1.40 -1.11 18.76
CA VAL A 109 -2.42 -0.07 18.49
C VAL A 109 -2.59 0.90 19.66
N PRO A 110 -2.77 0.46 20.93
CA PRO A 110 -2.90 1.38 22.07
C PRO A 110 -1.70 2.33 22.26
N ILE A 111 -0.49 1.84 21.97
CA ILE A 111 0.75 2.62 22.08
C ILE A 111 0.82 3.68 20.99
N LEU A 112 0.54 3.31 19.74
CA LEU A 112 0.49 4.25 18.61
C LEU A 112 -0.55 5.34 18.83
N GLU A 113 -1.73 4.97 19.31
CA GLU A 113 -2.76 5.96 19.63
C GLU A 113 -2.34 6.89 20.78
N LYS A 114 -1.55 6.39 21.74
CA LYS A 114 -1.01 7.20 22.84
C LYS A 114 0.02 8.20 22.33
N ALA A 115 0.89 7.80 21.39
CA ALA A 115 1.80 8.71 20.70
C ALA A 115 1.03 9.80 19.94
N ALA A 116 0.01 9.40 19.15
CA ALA A 116 -0.83 10.32 18.41
C ALA A 116 -1.60 11.31 19.31
N ARG A 117 -2.18 10.83 20.43
CA ARG A 117 -2.85 11.68 21.43
C ARG A 117 -1.89 12.68 22.08
N SER A 118 -0.65 12.27 22.31
CA SER A 118 0.34 13.11 23.00
C SER A 118 1.02 14.12 22.07
N PHE A 119 0.87 13.97 20.75
CA PHE A 119 1.58 14.75 19.74
C PHE A 119 1.44 16.27 19.94
N ALA A 120 0.22 16.79 20.09
CA ALA A 120 0.01 18.24 20.25
C ALA A 120 0.78 18.84 21.44
N ARG A 121 0.90 18.07 22.53
CA ARG A 121 1.56 18.49 23.77
C ARG A 121 3.07 18.26 23.75
N ARG A 122 3.52 17.13 23.20
CA ARG A 122 4.93 16.67 23.30
C ARG A 122 5.77 16.94 22.05
N ALA A 123 5.16 16.97 20.87
CA ALA A 123 5.91 17.14 19.62
C ALA A 123 6.65 18.47 19.59
N SER A 124 7.87 18.43 19.07
CA SER A 124 8.68 19.62 18.80
C SER A 124 7.99 20.57 17.81
N ALA A 125 8.44 21.82 17.75
CA ALA A 125 7.96 22.76 16.75
C ALA A 125 8.19 22.26 15.31
N GLN A 126 9.31 21.56 15.08
CA GLN A 126 9.65 20.96 13.79
C GLN A 126 8.66 19.87 13.39
N LEU A 127 8.32 18.95 14.29
CA LEU A 127 7.34 17.89 14.01
C LEU A 127 5.94 18.47 13.76
N LYS A 128 5.54 19.50 14.52
CA LYS A 128 4.25 20.18 14.30
C LYS A 128 4.18 20.87 12.93
N ALA A 129 5.25 21.54 12.52
CA ALA A 129 5.35 22.14 11.20
C ALA A 129 5.39 21.08 10.08
N GLY A 130 6.08 19.94 10.33
CA GLY A 130 6.10 18.80 9.43
C GLY A 130 4.72 18.21 9.20
N LEU A 131 3.94 18.00 10.28
CA LEU A 131 2.57 17.52 10.19
C LEU A 131 1.68 18.48 9.38
N ALA A 132 1.76 19.79 9.63
CA ALA A 132 0.95 20.77 8.90
C ALA A 132 1.24 20.73 7.39
N ARG A 133 2.51 20.64 7.01
CA ARG A 133 2.93 20.50 5.61
C ARG A 133 2.46 19.17 5.00
N PHE A 134 2.62 18.07 5.74
CA PHE A 134 2.17 16.75 5.31
C PHE A 134 0.65 16.74 5.05
N GLU A 135 -0.14 17.36 5.93
CA GLU A 135 -1.59 17.49 5.74
C GLU A 135 -1.93 18.31 4.48
N GLU A 136 -1.20 19.38 4.19
CA GLU A 136 -1.38 20.19 2.98
C GLU A 136 -0.99 19.43 1.69
N GLU A 137 0.19 18.81 1.68
CA GLU A 137 0.74 18.07 0.55
C GLU A 137 -0.10 16.83 0.19
N HIS A 138 -0.71 16.18 1.18
CA HIS A 138 -1.41 14.90 1.01
C HIS A 138 -2.93 14.96 1.21
N HIS A 139 -3.53 16.14 1.35
CA HIS A 139 -4.97 16.31 1.62
C HIS A 139 -5.88 15.49 0.70
N ALA A 140 -5.50 15.33 -0.58
CA ALA A 140 -6.29 14.65 -1.60
C ALA A 140 -6.63 13.19 -1.27
N TRP A 141 -5.75 12.47 -0.58
CA TRP A 141 -6.01 11.09 -0.15
C TRP A 141 -6.11 10.96 1.38
N LEU A 142 -5.37 11.79 2.12
CA LEU A 142 -5.23 11.67 3.57
C LEU A 142 -6.55 11.93 4.30
N ASP A 143 -7.33 12.91 3.86
CA ASP A 143 -8.60 13.28 4.50
C ASP A 143 -9.67 12.19 4.38
N ASP A 144 -9.66 11.49 3.26
CA ASP A 144 -10.56 10.38 2.99
C ASP A 144 -10.09 9.09 3.67
N TYR A 145 -8.78 8.78 3.63
CA TYR A 145 -8.20 7.67 4.36
C TYR A 145 -8.41 7.80 5.88
N ALA A 146 -8.15 8.98 6.45
CA ALA A 146 -8.30 9.22 7.88
C ALA A 146 -9.77 9.07 8.33
N LEU A 147 -10.72 9.52 7.51
CA LEU A 147 -12.14 9.29 7.77
C LEU A 147 -12.50 7.80 7.64
N PHE A 148 -12.06 7.14 6.57
CA PHE A 148 -12.29 5.72 6.32
C PHE A 148 -11.83 4.85 7.49
N THR A 149 -10.57 4.98 7.92
CA THR A 149 -10.02 4.14 8.99
C THR A 149 -10.68 4.42 10.34
N THR A 150 -11.14 5.66 10.57
CA THR A 150 -11.83 6.03 11.80
C THR A 150 -13.24 5.45 11.83
N LEU A 151 -13.98 5.53 10.73
CA LEU A 151 -15.30 4.90 10.58
C LEU A 151 -15.19 3.37 10.66
N LYS A 152 -14.19 2.79 9.99
CA LYS A 152 -13.91 1.36 10.06
C LYS A 152 -13.74 0.90 11.50
N LYS A 153 -12.91 1.59 12.28
CA LYS A 153 -12.73 1.28 13.71
C LYS A 153 -14.02 1.46 14.50
N HIS A 154 -14.77 2.53 14.25
CA HIS A 154 -16.05 2.81 14.94
C HIS A 154 -17.08 1.70 14.69
N HIS A 155 -17.11 1.13 13.48
CA HIS A 155 -17.99 0.03 13.08
C HIS A 155 -17.33 -1.36 13.27
N GLY A 156 -16.47 -1.53 14.27
CA GLY A 156 -15.95 -2.85 14.67
C GLY A 156 -14.95 -3.48 13.70
N ASN A 157 -14.31 -2.68 12.85
CA ASN A 157 -13.40 -3.10 11.78
C ASN A 157 -14.06 -3.93 10.65
N GLY A 158 -15.39 -3.95 10.58
CA GLY A 158 -16.13 -4.54 9.46
C GLY A 158 -15.90 -3.80 8.13
N PRO A 159 -16.28 -4.42 7.00
CA PRO A 159 -16.13 -3.82 5.67
C PRO A 159 -17.06 -2.61 5.48
N TRP A 160 -16.64 -1.66 4.65
CA TRP A 160 -17.37 -0.39 4.51
C TRP A 160 -18.79 -0.52 3.96
N VAL A 161 -19.09 -1.58 3.22
CA VAL A 161 -20.44 -1.87 2.69
C VAL A 161 -21.46 -2.25 3.77
N GLU A 162 -21.00 -2.60 4.98
CA GLU A 162 -21.86 -2.89 6.14
C GLU A 162 -22.18 -1.64 6.98
N TRP A 163 -21.61 -0.48 6.63
CA TRP A 163 -21.87 0.77 7.35
C TRP A 163 -23.28 1.30 7.09
N PRO A 164 -23.76 2.27 7.88
CA PRO A 164 -24.99 2.99 7.58
C PRO A 164 -25.01 3.52 6.14
N SER A 165 -26.14 3.30 5.45
CA SER A 165 -26.29 3.58 4.02
C SER A 165 -25.84 4.99 3.57
N PRO A 166 -26.09 6.07 4.33
CA PRO A 166 -25.57 7.39 3.98
C PRO A 166 -24.04 7.50 3.96
N LEU A 167 -23.32 6.72 4.78
CA LEU A 167 -21.85 6.66 4.79
C LEU A 167 -21.32 5.80 3.63
N VAL A 168 -21.97 4.67 3.35
CA VAL A 168 -21.69 3.81 2.17
C VAL A 168 -21.81 4.61 0.88
N ARG A 169 -22.87 5.41 0.76
CA ARG A 169 -23.12 6.29 -0.40
C ARG A 169 -22.35 7.61 -0.36
N ARG A 170 -21.58 7.87 0.71
CA ARG A 170 -20.80 9.11 0.88
C ARG A 170 -21.65 10.37 0.75
N GLU A 171 -22.87 10.34 1.30
CA GLU A 171 -23.78 11.47 1.28
C GLU A 171 -23.13 12.68 2.01
N PRO A 172 -23.04 13.88 1.39
CA PRO A 172 -22.24 14.98 1.94
C PRO A 172 -22.58 15.37 3.38
N LYS A 173 -23.88 15.34 3.74
CA LYS A 173 -24.34 15.64 5.10
C LYS A 173 -23.88 14.58 6.12
N ALA A 174 -23.93 13.30 5.74
CA ALA A 174 -23.49 12.20 6.61
C ALA A 174 -21.97 12.25 6.82
N LEU A 175 -21.19 12.51 5.76
CA LEU A 175 -19.75 12.67 5.87
C LEU A 175 -19.38 13.89 6.73
N GLN A 176 -20.08 15.02 6.58
CA GLN A 176 -19.83 16.19 7.42
C GLN A 176 -20.13 15.92 8.90
N ALA A 177 -21.23 15.23 9.20
CA ALA A 177 -21.55 14.81 10.56
C ALA A 177 -20.47 13.89 11.13
N ALA A 178 -20.09 12.85 10.39
CA ALA A 178 -19.02 11.92 10.80
C ALA A 178 -17.67 12.62 11.02
N ARG A 179 -17.31 13.58 10.16
CA ARG A 179 -16.07 14.37 10.34
C ARG A 179 -16.07 15.20 11.61
N ARG A 180 -17.22 15.73 12.03
CA ARG A 180 -17.37 16.48 13.29
C ARG A 180 -17.34 15.54 14.49
N GLU A 181 -18.12 14.47 14.45
CA GLU A 181 -18.23 13.48 15.52
C GLU A 181 -16.89 12.79 15.82
N HIS A 182 -16.17 12.42 14.76
CA HIS A 182 -14.93 11.65 14.88
C HIS A 182 -13.66 12.48 14.66
N ALA A 183 -13.72 13.80 14.84
CA ALA A 183 -12.60 14.71 14.58
C ALA A 183 -11.29 14.28 15.29
N THR A 184 -11.39 13.80 16.53
CA THR A 184 -10.24 13.29 17.30
C THR A 184 -9.61 12.04 16.66
N GLY A 185 -10.43 11.08 16.22
CA GLY A 185 -9.95 9.85 15.56
C GLY A 185 -9.31 10.15 14.21
N ILE A 186 -9.93 11.04 13.43
CA ILE A 186 -9.40 11.52 12.15
C ILE A 186 -8.03 12.19 12.36
N ARG A 187 -7.90 13.07 13.35
CA ARG A 187 -6.63 13.73 13.66
C ARG A 187 -5.55 12.72 14.06
N GLN A 188 -5.89 11.71 14.86
CA GLN A 188 -4.95 10.65 15.24
C GLN A 188 -4.49 9.84 14.02
N ALA A 189 -5.40 9.46 13.13
CA ALA A 189 -5.06 8.74 11.90
C ALA A 189 -4.10 9.56 11.02
N LYS A 190 -4.33 10.87 10.88
CA LYS A 190 -3.43 11.77 10.15
C LYS A 190 -2.04 11.84 10.78
N ILE A 191 -1.96 11.94 12.10
CA ILE A 191 -0.69 11.95 12.82
C ILE A 191 0.08 10.64 12.60
N LEU A 192 -0.59 9.49 12.65
CA LEU A 192 0.07 8.20 12.41
C LEU A 192 0.62 8.08 10.98
N GLN A 193 -0.11 8.58 9.98
CA GLN A 193 0.41 8.65 8.62
C GLN A 193 1.63 9.58 8.54
N PHE A 194 1.55 10.78 9.10
CA PHE A 194 2.70 11.68 9.16
C PHE A 194 3.92 11.02 9.80
N LEU A 195 3.77 10.33 10.94
CA LEU A 195 4.88 9.66 11.63
C LEU A 195 5.49 8.53 10.79
N PHE A 196 4.65 7.75 10.10
CA PHE A 196 5.13 6.74 9.15
C PHE A 196 5.98 7.37 8.05
N PHE A 197 5.46 8.39 7.36
CA PHE A 197 6.17 9.04 6.26
C PHE A 197 7.42 9.78 6.75
N HIS A 198 7.37 10.38 7.94
CA HIS A 198 8.52 11.03 8.57
C HIS A 198 9.71 10.07 8.74
N GLN A 199 9.44 8.88 9.30
CA GLN A 199 10.46 7.84 9.50
C GLN A 199 10.90 7.22 8.17
N TRP A 200 9.96 6.94 7.27
CA TRP A 200 10.28 6.38 5.96
C TRP A 200 11.15 7.31 5.11
N ASP A 201 10.85 8.61 5.09
CA ASP A 201 11.64 9.60 4.35
C ASP A 201 13.05 9.74 4.92
N ALA A 202 13.21 9.64 6.24
CA ALA A 202 14.53 9.63 6.87
C ALA A 202 15.34 8.40 6.44
N LEU A 203 14.73 7.22 6.47
CA LEU A 203 15.36 5.98 6.01
C LEU A 203 15.73 6.04 4.51
N ARG A 204 14.84 6.56 3.67
CA ARG A 204 15.07 6.70 2.23
C ARG A 204 16.19 7.69 1.91
N ARG A 205 16.28 8.82 2.63
CA ARG A 205 17.42 9.75 2.50
C ARG A 205 18.74 9.06 2.83
N GLU A 206 18.77 8.25 3.88
CA GLU A 206 19.98 7.49 4.23
C GLU A 206 20.31 6.43 3.18
N ALA A 207 19.32 5.69 2.68
CA ALA A 207 19.52 4.69 1.62
C ALA A 207 20.19 5.33 0.40
N ARG A 208 19.68 6.48 -0.06
CA ARG A 208 20.28 7.23 -1.17
C ARG A 208 21.69 7.72 -0.86
N ALA A 209 21.93 8.24 0.35
CA ALA A 209 23.27 8.69 0.77
C ALA A 209 24.29 7.54 0.75
N ARG A 210 23.84 6.29 0.93
CA ARG A 210 24.66 5.07 0.86
C ARG A 210 24.70 4.43 -0.54
N GLY A 211 24.05 5.03 -1.54
CA GLY A 211 23.95 4.49 -2.89
C GLY A 211 23.07 3.24 -2.99
N VAL A 212 22.07 3.11 -2.12
CA VAL A 212 21.06 2.05 -2.14
C VAL A 212 19.75 2.64 -2.64
N SER A 213 19.18 2.07 -3.70
CA SER A 213 17.83 2.40 -4.19
C SER A 213 16.81 1.40 -3.66
N ILE A 214 15.62 1.89 -3.30
CA ILE A 214 14.54 1.04 -2.79
C ILE A 214 13.62 0.66 -3.95
N ILE A 215 13.44 -0.65 -4.15
CA ILE A 215 12.45 -1.22 -5.06
C ILE A 215 11.18 -1.50 -4.25
N GLY A 216 10.13 -0.74 -4.53
CA GLY A 216 8.80 -1.01 -3.99
C GLY A 216 7.98 -1.91 -4.89
N ASP A 217 6.75 -2.14 -4.44
CA ASP A 217 5.84 -3.08 -5.06
C ASP A 217 4.41 -2.53 -5.01
N VAL A 218 3.71 -2.65 -6.14
CA VAL A 218 2.34 -2.16 -6.33
C VAL A 218 1.51 -3.31 -6.90
N PRO A 219 0.57 -3.86 -6.11
CA PRO A 219 -0.45 -4.79 -6.61
C PRO A 219 -1.25 -4.13 -7.74
N ILE A 220 -1.51 -4.79 -8.87
CA ILE A 220 -2.34 -4.16 -9.91
C ILE A 220 -3.73 -3.80 -9.38
N PHE A 221 -4.40 -4.72 -8.66
CA PHE A 221 -5.72 -4.50 -8.10
C PHE A 221 -5.66 -4.03 -6.64
N VAL A 222 -6.71 -3.34 -6.20
CA VAL A 222 -6.89 -2.90 -4.81
C VAL A 222 -7.85 -3.81 -4.06
N ALA A 223 -7.84 -3.81 -2.73
CA ALA A 223 -8.84 -4.54 -1.95
C ALA A 223 -10.22 -3.86 -2.09
N HIS A 224 -11.31 -4.64 -2.10
CA HIS A 224 -12.68 -4.07 -2.10
C HIS A 224 -12.94 -3.26 -0.84
N ASP A 225 -12.55 -3.80 0.31
CA ASP A 225 -12.65 -3.11 1.59
C ASP A 225 -11.46 -2.16 1.81
N SER A 226 -11.44 -1.07 1.04
CA SER A 226 -10.39 -0.05 1.08
C SER A 226 -10.97 1.35 0.97
N ALA A 227 -10.20 2.34 1.42
CA ALA A 227 -10.50 3.75 1.19
C ALA A 227 -10.58 4.06 -0.31
N ASP A 228 -9.79 3.37 -1.14
CA ASP A 228 -9.74 3.60 -2.58
C ASP A 228 -11.09 3.32 -3.24
N VAL A 229 -11.67 2.14 -2.97
CA VAL A 229 -12.94 1.72 -3.56
C VAL A 229 -14.12 2.45 -2.92
N TRP A 230 -14.08 2.69 -1.60
CA TRP A 230 -15.12 3.47 -0.93
C TRP A 230 -15.20 4.89 -1.48
N CYS A 231 -14.06 5.55 -1.74
CA CYS A 231 -14.03 6.95 -2.18
C CYS A 231 -14.27 7.13 -3.68
N ARG A 232 -13.86 6.15 -4.51
CA ARG A 232 -14.00 6.18 -5.97
C ARG A 232 -14.74 4.96 -6.50
N PRO A 233 -15.96 4.66 -6.03
CA PRO A 233 -16.70 3.47 -6.46
C PRO A 233 -17.07 3.52 -7.95
N ASP A 234 -17.04 4.70 -8.57
CA ASP A 234 -17.27 4.94 -10.00
C ASP A 234 -16.18 4.33 -10.90
N LEU A 235 -14.97 4.10 -10.35
CA LEU A 235 -13.81 3.55 -11.05
C LEU A 235 -13.75 2.01 -11.05
N PHE A 236 -14.76 1.34 -10.49
CA PHE A 236 -14.80 -0.11 -10.30
C PHE A 236 -16.13 -0.71 -10.75
N HIS A 237 -16.12 -1.99 -11.12
CA HIS A 237 -17.34 -2.74 -11.46
C HIS A 237 -18.10 -3.16 -10.20
N LEU A 238 -18.92 -2.24 -9.68
CA LEU A 238 -19.75 -2.45 -8.49
C LEU A 238 -21.25 -2.39 -8.83
N GLY A 239 -22.04 -3.18 -8.10
CA GLY A 239 -23.50 -3.14 -8.13
C GLY A 239 -24.09 -1.94 -7.36
N PRO A 240 -25.42 -1.76 -7.38
CA PRO A 240 -26.10 -0.71 -6.62
C PRO A 240 -25.87 -0.80 -5.10
N ASP A 241 -25.64 -2.01 -4.59
CA ASP A 241 -25.30 -2.32 -3.20
C ASP A 241 -23.80 -2.16 -2.87
N ARG A 242 -23.01 -1.71 -3.84
CA ARG A 242 -21.55 -1.52 -3.77
C ARG A 242 -20.72 -2.80 -3.65
N HIS A 243 -21.30 -3.98 -3.84
CA HIS A 243 -20.54 -5.21 -3.98
C HIS A 243 -19.99 -5.36 -5.41
N PRO A 244 -18.84 -6.01 -5.62
CA PRO A 244 -18.32 -6.27 -6.96
C PRO A 244 -19.29 -7.12 -7.78
N THR A 245 -19.53 -6.77 -9.04
CA THR A 245 -20.29 -7.62 -9.98
C THR A 245 -19.39 -8.65 -10.67
N VAL A 246 -18.11 -8.31 -10.81
CA VAL A 246 -17.03 -9.16 -11.29
C VAL A 246 -15.81 -8.98 -10.42
N VAL A 247 -14.97 -10.02 -10.33
CA VAL A 247 -13.77 -10.04 -9.50
C VAL A 247 -12.55 -10.52 -10.27
N ALA A 248 -11.39 -10.11 -9.79
CA ALA A 248 -10.10 -10.50 -10.33
C ALA A 248 -9.72 -11.94 -9.98
N GLY A 249 -8.89 -12.52 -10.84
CA GLY A 249 -8.25 -13.80 -10.64
C GLY A 249 -7.35 -14.15 -11.81
N VAL A 250 -7.00 -15.43 -11.90
CA VAL A 250 -6.32 -16.04 -13.06
C VAL A 250 -7.03 -17.32 -13.45
N PRO A 251 -7.07 -17.67 -14.75
CA PRO A 251 -7.72 -18.87 -15.23
C PRO A 251 -7.03 -20.14 -14.70
N PRO A 252 -7.67 -21.30 -14.82
CA PRO A 252 -6.98 -22.58 -14.70
C PRO A 252 -5.77 -22.66 -15.63
N ASP A 253 -4.70 -23.25 -15.13
CA ASP A 253 -3.49 -23.53 -15.88
C ASP A 253 -2.94 -24.92 -15.48
N TYR A 254 -1.75 -25.25 -15.97
CA TYR A 254 -1.12 -26.54 -15.68
C TYR A 254 -0.66 -26.69 -14.21
N PHE A 255 -0.61 -25.60 -13.43
CA PHE A 255 -0.32 -25.62 -11.99
C PHE A 255 -1.59 -25.64 -11.12
N SER A 256 -2.70 -25.03 -11.58
CA SER A 256 -3.97 -24.98 -10.86
C SER A 256 -5.15 -25.33 -11.74
N THR A 257 -5.82 -26.45 -11.43
CA THR A 257 -7.01 -26.94 -12.16
C THR A 257 -8.23 -26.04 -12.00
N THR A 258 -8.28 -25.18 -10.98
CA THR A 258 -9.39 -24.25 -10.73
C THR A 258 -9.01 -22.78 -10.94
N GLY A 259 -7.78 -22.52 -11.34
CA GLY A 259 -7.22 -21.17 -11.39
C GLY A 259 -7.10 -20.57 -10.00
N GLN A 260 -7.22 -19.25 -9.89
CA GLN A 260 -7.25 -18.56 -8.60
C GLN A 260 -8.27 -17.43 -8.63
N ARG A 261 -9.20 -17.41 -7.69
CA ARG A 261 -10.17 -16.33 -7.50
C ARG A 261 -9.69 -15.43 -6.37
N TRP A 262 -9.18 -14.24 -6.70
CA TRP A 262 -8.59 -13.34 -5.71
C TRP A 262 -9.63 -12.46 -5.01
N GLY A 263 -10.74 -12.15 -5.69
CA GLY A 263 -11.87 -11.43 -5.09
C GLY A 263 -11.76 -9.91 -5.13
N ASN A 264 -10.65 -9.34 -5.62
CA ASN A 264 -10.51 -7.89 -5.82
C ASN A 264 -11.54 -7.38 -6.84
N PRO A 265 -12.09 -6.16 -6.67
CA PRO A 265 -12.93 -5.54 -7.69
C PRO A 265 -12.08 -5.20 -8.92
N LEU A 266 -12.68 -5.34 -10.09
CA LEU A 266 -12.03 -4.97 -11.36
C LEU A 266 -12.30 -3.50 -11.71
N TYR A 267 -11.31 -2.89 -12.37
CA TYR A 267 -11.38 -1.51 -12.81
C TYR A 267 -12.35 -1.33 -13.98
N ARG A 268 -13.10 -0.23 -13.95
CA ARG A 268 -13.81 0.30 -15.12
C ARG A 268 -12.85 1.13 -15.97
N TRP A 269 -12.05 0.47 -16.80
CA TRP A 269 -10.97 1.14 -17.56
C TRP A 269 -11.48 2.27 -18.47
N ASP A 270 -12.73 2.20 -18.94
CA ASP A 270 -13.44 3.29 -19.61
C ASP A 270 -13.58 4.53 -18.73
N ALA A 271 -13.99 4.35 -17.47
CA ALA A 271 -14.12 5.45 -16.51
C ALA A 271 -12.76 6.05 -16.16
N HIS A 272 -11.72 5.23 -15.98
CA HIS A 272 -10.35 5.70 -15.79
C HIS A 272 -9.85 6.50 -16.99
N GLU A 273 -10.09 6.03 -18.22
CA GLU A 273 -9.69 6.74 -19.43
C GLU A 273 -10.42 8.09 -19.56
N ASN A 274 -11.71 8.15 -19.25
CA ASN A 274 -12.51 9.38 -19.31
C ASN A 274 -12.01 10.47 -18.34
N GLU A 275 -11.36 10.10 -17.23
CA GLU A 275 -10.69 11.05 -16.33
C GLU A 275 -9.18 11.22 -16.63
N GLY A 276 -8.70 10.76 -17.79
CA GLY A 276 -7.29 10.86 -18.18
C GLY A 276 -6.36 10.04 -17.27
N TYR A 277 -6.87 8.93 -16.72
CA TYR A 277 -6.18 8.05 -15.76
C TYR A 277 -5.73 8.77 -14.47
N ALA A 278 -6.45 9.82 -14.05
CA ALA A 278 -6.07 10.66 -12.91
C ALA A 278 -5.83 9.87 -11.61
N TRP A 279 -6.66 8.87 -11.30
CA TRP A 279 -6.46 8.02 -10.13
C TRP A 279 -5.15 7.20 -10.21
N TRP A 280 -4.87 6.57 -11.35
CA TRP A 280 -3.63 5.82 -11.55
C TRP A 280 -2.39 6.70 -11.58
N ASN A 281 -2.48 7.90 -12.15
CA ASN A 281 -1.41 8.90 -12.10
C ASN A 281 -1.09 9.31 -10.66
N SER A 282 -2.13 9.49 -9.83
CA SER A 282 -1.98 9.79 -8.40
C SER A 282 -1.35 8.61 -7.65
N ARG A 283 -1.81 7.38 -7.93
CA ARG A 283 -1.26 6.16 -7.35
C ARG A 283 0.23 5.98 -7.63
N LEU A 284 0.63 6.13 -8.90
CA LEU A 284 2.05 6.04 -9.29
C LEU A 284 2.88 7.17 -8.68
N ARG A 285 2.35 8.40 -8.62
CA ARG A 285 3.01 9.52 -7.93
C ARG A 285 3.31 9.17 -6.47
N SER A 286 2.33 8.62 -5.75
CA SER A 286 2.50 8.19 -4.37
C SER A 286 3.45 7.02 -4.22
N ALA A 287 3.44 6.05 -5.15
CA ALA A 287 4.43 4.97 -5.15
C ALA A 287 5.86 5.51 -5.31
N PHE A 288 6.10 6.46 -6.23
CA PHE A 288 7.43 7.08 -6.39
C PHE A 288 7.82 8.04 -5.26
N ALA A 289 6.85 8.51 -4.46
CA ALA A 289 7.12 9.20 -3.20
C ALA A 289 7.68 8.24 -2.13
N LEU A 290 7.36 6.94 -2.20
CA LEU A 290 7.91 5.92 -1.30
C LEU A 290 9.16 5.23 -1.85
N TYR A 291 9.25 5.01 -3.16
CA TYR A 291 10.22 4.12 -3.77
C TYR A 291 11.01 4.78 -4.89
N ASP A 292 12.24 4.30 -5.13
CA ASP A 292 13.07 4.77 -6.24
C ASP A 292 12.79 3.98 -7.53
N ILE A 293 12.34 2.72 -7.40
CA ILE A 293 11.91 1.83 -8.49
C ILE A 293 10.62 1.15 -8.06
N VAL A 294 9.66 0.95 -8.96
CA VAL A 294 8.37 0.33 -8.66
C VAL A 294 8.20 -0.96 -9.45
N ARG A 295 8.10 -2.10 -8.78
CA ARG A 295 7.53 -3.32 -9.38
C ARG A 295 6.02 -3.16 -9.47
N ILE A 296 5.43 -3.44 -10.62
CA ILE A 296 3.99 -3.58 -10.74
C ILE A 296 3.67 -5.06 -10.88
N ASP A 297 3.02 -5.59 -9.86
CA ASP A 297 2.55 -6.96 -9.77
C ASP A 297 1.48 -7.25 -10.82
N HIS A 298 1.49 -8.47 -11.38
CA HIS A 298 0.53 -8.91 -12.38
C HIS A 298 0.40 -7.94 -13.56
N PHE A 299 1.53 -7.48 -14.09
CA PHE A 299 1.61 -6.48 -15.16
C PHE A 299 0.80 -6.87 -16.40
N ARG A 300 0.66 -8.17 -16.64
CA ARG A 300 -0.13 -8.71 -17.75
C ARG A 300 -1.58 -8.21 -17.77
N GLY A 301 -2.14 -7.86 -16.61
CA GLY A 301 -3.47 -7.27 -16.45
C GLY A 301 -3.67 -5.96 -17.22
N PHE A 302 -2.60 -5.24 -17.58
CA PHE A 302 -2.69 -4.04 -18.42
C PHE A 302 -2.90 -4.36 -19.90
N ALA A 303 -2.45 -5.52 -20.38
CA ALA A 303 -2.75 -6.00 -21.74
C ALA A 303 -4.11 -6.71 -21.77
N GLY A 304 -4.34 -7.62 -20.81
CA GLY A 304 -5.61 -8.28 -20.60
C GLY A 304 -5.71 -8.89 -19.21
N TYR A 305 -6.89 -8.87 -18.62
CA TYR A 305 -7.17 -9.40 -17.28
C TYR A 305 -8.27 -10.47 -17.33
N TRP A 306 -8.23 -11.39 -16.37
CA TRP A 306 -9.23 -12.44 -16.24
C TRP A 306 -10.40 -11.93 -15.38
N GLU A 307 -11.58 -11.85 -15.98
CA GLU A 307 -12.80 -11.37 -15.37
C GLU A 307 -13.69 -12.55 -14.96
N ILE A 308 -13.94 -12.68 -13.65
CA ILE A 308 -14.78 -13.74 -13.08
C ILE A 308 -16.08 -13.10 -12.57
N PRO A 309 -17.28 -13.56 -12.96
CA PRO A 309 -18.53 -13.11 -12.34
C PRO A 309 -18.50 -13.32 -10.83
N ALA A 310 -18.90 -12.32 -10.03
CA ALA A 310 -18.74 -12.38 -8.58
C ALA A 310 -19.50 -13.54 -7.92
N SER A 311 -20.58 -14.01 -8.55
CA SER A 311 -21.36 -15.19 -8.15
C SER A 311 -20.62 -16.51 -8.27
N GLU A 312 -19.56 -16.58 -9.09
CA GLU A 312 -18.79 -17.80 -9.28
C GLU A 312 -17.90 -18.09 -8.07
N PRO A 313 -17.89 -19.33 -7.55
CA PRO A 313 -17.06 -19.72 -6.40
C PRO A 313 -15.59 -19.92 -6.76
N THR A 314 -15.27 -20.11 -8.05
CA THR A 314 -13.91 -20.39 -8.55
C THR A 314 -13.57 -19.51 -9.76
N ALA A 315 -12.35 -19.61 -10.27
CA ALA A 315 -11.91 -18.84 -11.44
C ALA A 315 -12.14 -19.54 -12.79
N VAL A 316 -12.73 -20.74 -12.80
CA VAL A 316 -12.94 -21.53 -14.02
C VAL A 316 -13.83 -20.80 -15.03
N GLN A 317 -14.94 -20.23 -14.57
CA GLN A 317 -15.94 -19.54 -15.41
C GLN A 317 -15.64 -18.04 -15.52
N GLY A 318 -14.43 -17.71 -15.98
CA GLY A 318 -14.07 -16.33 -16.31
C GLY A 318 -13.88 -16.13 -17.83
N LYS A 319 -13.48 -14.92 -18.20
CA LYS A 319 -13.10 -14.60 -19.58
C LYS A 319 -11.96 -13.58 -19.59
N TRP A 320 -11.16 -13.60 -20.64
CA TRP A 320 -10.19 -12.55 -20.90
C TRP A 320 -10.90 -11.27 -21.37
N VAL A 321 -10.56 -10.16 -20.74
CA VAL A 321 -11.00 -8.82 -21.14
C VAL A 321 -9.76 -7.97 -21.40
N ALA A 322 -9.80 -7.15 -22.46
CA ALA A 322 -8.69 -6.28 -22.81
C ALA A 322 -8.45 -5.23 -21.72
N GLY A 323 -7.20 -5.04 -21.34
CA GLY A 323 -6.76 -3.98 -20.44
C GLY A 323 -6.58 -2.63 -21.16
N PRO A 324 -6.14 -1.58 -20.45
CA PRO A 324 -5.95 -0.24 -21.00
C PRO A 324 -4.77 -0.15 -21.98
N GLY A 325 -3.88 -1.13 -21.98
CA GLY A 325 -2.67 -1.18 -22.79
C GLY A 325 -1.71 -0.05 -22.43
N ARG A 326 -1.12 0.57 -23.46
CA ARG A 326 -0.09 1.61 -23.29
C ARG A 326 -0.63 2.94 -22.76
N ARG A 327 -1.91 3.24 -23.00
CA ARG A 327 -2.54 4.57 -22.76
C ARG A 327 -2.39 5.07 -21.33
N ILE A 328 -2.56 4.18 -20.34
CA ILE A 328 -2.36 4.51 -18.92
C ILE A 328 -0.93 4.94 -18.62
N PHE A 329 0.07 4.24 -19.18
CA PHE A 329 1.48 4.54 -18.96
C PHE A 329 1.93 5.79 -19.70
N ASP A 330 1.35 6.06 -20.88
CA ASP A 330 1.59 7.30 -21.62
C ASP A 330 1.01 8.51 -20.87
N ALA A 331 -0.20 8.38 -20.31
CA ALA A 331 -0.80 9.41 -19.47
C ALA A 331 0.05 9.68 -18.22
N ALA A 332 0.49 8.62 -17.54
CA ALA A 332 1.35 8.74 -16.37
C ALA A 332 2.72 9.35 -16.70
N ARG A 333 3.34 8.95 -17.83
CA ARG A 333 4.59 9.55 -18.31
C ARG A 333 4.42 11.04 -18.63
N GLY A 334 3.28 11.44 -19.17
CA GLY A 334 2.96 12.84 -19.45
C GLY A 334 2.94 13.75 -18.21
N VAL A 335 2.65 13.20 -17.02
CA VAL A 335 2.52 13.97 -15.77
C VAL A 335 3.59 13.67 -14.70
N LEU A 336 4.31 12.55 -14.83
CA LEU A 336 5.36 12.11 -13.91
C LEU A 336 6.75 12.11 -14.55
N GLY A 337 6.84 12.15 -15.88
CA GLY A 337 8.08 11.95 -16.60
C GLY A 337 8.50 10.48 -16.64
N ASP A 338 9.79 10.22 -16.65
CA ASP A 338 10.33 8.87 -16.70
C ASP A 338 10.05 8.11 -15.40
N MET A 339 9.47 6.91 -15.54
CA MET A 339 9.05 6.07 -14.43
C MET A 339 9.90 4.78 -14.41
N PRO A 340 10.77 4.58 -13.40
CA PRO A 340 11.52 3.34 -13.24
C PRO A 340 10.59 2.22 -12.76
N ILE A 341 10.03 1.48 -13.70
CA ILE A 341 9.09 0.40 -13.47
C ILE A 341 9.72 -0.95 -13.83
N ILE A 342 9.49 -1.96 -13.00
CA ILE A 342 9.73 -3.37 -13.29
C ILE A 342 8.37 -4.04 -13.53
N ALA A 343 8.21 -4.72 -14.65
CA ALA A 343 7.00 -5.48 -14.94
C ALA A 343 7.12 -6.88 -14.33
N GLU A 344 6.24 -7.23 -13.40
CA GLU A 344 6.06 -8.63 -12.99
C GLU A 344 5.34 -9.37 -14.13
N ASP A 345 6.08 -10.20 -14.86
CA ASP A 345 5.67 -10.90 -16.07
C ASP A 345 5.89 -12.42 -15.96
N LEU A 346 5.68 -12.99 -14.77
CA LEU A 346 5.78 -14.43 -14.55
C LEU A 346 4.49 -15.16 -14.96
N GLY A 347 4.58 -16.48 -15.08
CA GLY A 347 3.49 -17.34 -15.56
C GLY A 347 3.44 -17.44 -17.08
N VAL A 348 2.31 -17.93 -17.62
CA VAL A 348 2.12 -18.04 -19.07
C VAL A 348 1.76 -16.65 -19.63
N ILE A 349 2.72 -16.02 -20.27
CA ILE A 349 2.60 -14.69 -20.88
C ILE A 349 2.37 -14.79 -22.39
N THR A 350 1.57 -13.88 -22.91
CA THR A 350 1.16 -13.80 -24.32
C THR A 350 1.92 -12.69 -25.06
N PRO A 351 2.10 -12.75 -26.40
CA PRO A 351 2.90 -11.79 -27.15
C PRO A 351 2.49 -10.32 -27.02
N ASP A 352 1.21 -10.04 -26.76
CA ASP A 352 0.68 -8.70 -26.50
C ASP A 352 1.22 -8.09 -25.18
N VAL A 353 1.44 -8.92 -24.16
CA VAL A 353 2.04 -8.49 -22.89
C VAL A 353 3.53 -8.19 -23.10
N GLU A 354 4.25 -9.03 -23.85
CA GLU A 354 5.65 -8.80 -24.20
C GLU A 354 5.81 -7.51 -25.00
N GLN A 355 4.96 -7.31 -26.02
CA GLN A 355 4.94 -6.09 -26.81
C GLN A 355 4.64 -4.85 -25.96
N LEU A 356 3.71 -4.95 -25.01
CA LEU A 356 3.42 -3.85 -24.08
C LEU A 356 4.62 -3.52 -23.21
N ARG A 357 5.23 -4.54 -22.57
CA ARG A 357 6.41 -4.40 -21.70
C ARG A 357 7.59 -3.77 -22.46
N ASP A 358 7.92 -4.34 -23.61
CA ASP A 358 9.09 -3.95 -24.39
C ASP A 358 8.88 -2.58 -25.06
N GLY A 359 7.65 -2.29 -25.53
CA GLY A 359 7.27 -0.99 -26.08
C GLY A 359 7.23 0.15 -25.05
N LEU A 360 7.17 -0.18 -23.76
CA LEU A 360 7.33 0.77 -22.65
C LEU A 360 8.79 0.85 -22.16
N GLY A 361 9.62 -0.13 -22.52
CA GLY A 361 11.01 -0.24 -22.12
C GLY A 361 11.18 -0.65 -20.66
N TYR A 362 10.25 -1.45 -20.13
CA TYR A 362 10.31 -1.97 -18.76
C TYR A 362 11.00 -3.34 -18.74
N PRO A 363 11.92 -3.61 -17.79
CA PRO A 363 12.46 -4.95 -17.58
C PRO A 363 11.37 -5.89 -17.04
N GLY A 364 11.44 -7.16 -17.48
CA GLY A 364 10.71 -8.27 -16.88
C GLY A 364 11.48 -8.96 -15.75
N MET A 365 10.94 -10.07 -15.27
CA MET A 365 11.48 -10.88 -14.17
C MET A 365 11.82 -12.29 -14.63
N ARG A 366 12.89 -12.87 -14.06
CA ARG A 366 13.26 -14.28 -14.26
C ARG A 366 13.61 -14.87 -12.90
N ILE A 367 13.02 -16.02 -12.58
CA ILE A 367 13.18 -16.71 -11.30
C ILE A 367 13.87 -18.05 -11.56
N LEU A 368 15.10 -18.21 -11.04
CA LEU A 368 15.93 -19.40 -11.30
C LEU A 368 15.31 -20.70 -10.76
N GLN A 369 14.43 -20.64 -9.76
CA GLN A 369 13.72 -21.84 -9.27
C GLN A 369 12.72 -22.42 -10.29
N PHE A 370 12.39 -21.66 -11.35
CA PHE A 370 11.53 -22.11 -12.46
C PHE A 370 12.32 -22.48 -13.73
N ALA A 371 13.65 -22.47 -13.69
CA ALA A 371 14.52 -22.65 -14.86
C ALA A 371 14.84 -24.12 -15.18
#